data_AF-W4PBD0-F1
#
_entry.id   AF-W4PBD0-F1
#
_cell.length_a   1.000
_cell.length_b   1.000
_cell.length_c   1.000
_cell.angle_alpha   90.00
_cell.angle_beta   90.00
_cell.angle_gamma   90.00
#
_symmetry.space_group_name_H-M   'P 1'
#
loop_
_entity.id
_entity.type
_entity.pdbx_description
1 polymer ?
#
loop_
_entity_poly.entity_id
_entity_poly.type
_entity_poly.pdbx_seq_one_letter_code
_entity_poly.pdbx_strand_id
1 'polypeptide(L)' 'MLHGNVVNESNEALLGATVRVLCSDSVFVSGTITDDVGKFRIEALKPENTY' A
#
# COMPACT_ATOMS: atom_id res chain seq x y z
N MET A 1 4.42 -10.65 -2.13
CA MET A 1 3.96 -9.85 -0.97
C MET A 1 4.55 -8.46 -1.12
N LEU A 2 3.72 -7.42 -1.10
CA LEU A 2 4.16 -6.02 -1.15
C LEU A 2 4.13 -5.45 0.27
N HIS A 3 5.22 -4.83 0.71
CA HIS A 3 5.29 -4.18 2.01
C HIS A 3 6.20 -2.95 1.97
N GLY A 4 6.03 -2.06 2.93
CA GLY A 4 6.83 -0.85 3.04
C GLY A 4 6.44 -0.01 4.25
N ASN A 5 6.99 1.20 4.30
CA ASN A 5 6.71 2.18 5.35
C ASN A 5 6.28 3.49 4.70
N VAL A 6 5.26 4.14 5.24
CA VAL A 6 4.82 5.46 4.77
C VAL A 6 5.28 6.50 5.80
N VAL A 7 6.10 7.44 5.35
CA VAL A 7 6.65 8.52 6.18
C VAL A 7 6.47 9.87 5.50
N ASN A 8 6.50 10.94 6.29
CA ASN A 8 6.58 12.32 5.77
C ASN A 8 8.03 12.72 5.44
N GLU A 9 8.23 13.96 4.98
CA GLU A 9 9.55 14.50 4.62
C GLU A 9 10.54 14.57 5.79
N SER A 10 10.04 14.64 7.03
CA SER A 10 10.84 14.62 8.26
C SER A 10 11.09 13.19 8.78
N ASN A 11 10.76 12.17 7.98
CA ASN A 11 10.91 10.75 8.29
C ASN A 11 10.03 10.25 9.46
N GLU A 12 8.94 10.96 9.77
CA GLU A 12 7.95 10.56 10.77
C GLU A 12 6.90 9.63 10.14
N ALA A 13 6.53 8.57 10.85
CA ALA A 13 5.58 7.57 10.38
C ALA A 13 4.16 8.12 10.23
N LEU A 14 3.52 7.84 9.10
CA LEU A 14 2.13 8.19 8.86
C LEU A 14 1.21 7.04 9.24
N LEU A 15 0.49 7.21 10.35
CA LEU A 15 -0.42 6.23 10.93
C LEU A 15 -1.82 6.37 10.33
N GLY A 16 -2.52 5.25 10.09
CA GLY A 16 -3.90 5.30 9.58
C GLY A 16 -4.02 5.75 8.12
N ALA A 17 -2.90 5.85 7.39
CA ALA A 17 -2.89 6.23 5.98
C ALA A 17 -3.45 5.09 5.12
N THR A 18 -4.25 5.44 4.12
CA THR A 18 -4.78 4.46 3.16
C THR A 18 -3.79 4.23 2.02
N VAL A 19 -3.32 2.99 1.86
CA VAL A 19 -2.51 2.55 0.72
C VAL A 19 -3.39 1.75 -0.22
N ARG A 20 -3.48 2.17 -1.49
CA ARG A 20 -4.22 1.46 -2.54
C ARG A 20 -3.28 1.07 -3.67
N VAL A 21 -3.40 -0.17 -4.13
CA VAL A 21 -2.77 -0.67 -5.34
C VAL A 21 -3.81 -0.67 -6.44
N LEU A 22 -3.49 0.00 -7.54
CA LEU A 22 -4.33 0.08 -8.72
C LEU A 22 -3.58 -0.54 -9.91
N CYS A 23 -4.32 -1.09 -10.87
CA CYS A 23 -3.79 -1.41 -12.20
C CYS A 23 -3.58 -0.14 -13.03
N SER A 24 -2.93 -0.28 -14.19
CA SER A 24 -2.64 0.84 -15.11
C SER A 24 -3.90 1.57 -15.60
N ASP A 25 -5.04 0.88 -15.65
CA ASP A 25 -6.36 1.42 -15.97
C ASP A 25 -7.09 2.04 -14.75
N SER A 26 -6.38 2.20 -13.62
CA SER A 26 -6.90 2.69 -12.34
C SER A 26 -7.90 1.77 -11.63
N VAL A 27 -8.04 0.50 -12.05
CA VAL A 27 -8.87 -0.48 -11.34
C VAL A 27 -8.25 -0.83 -9.98
N PHE A 28 -9.07 -0.82 -8.92
CA PHE A 28 -8.63 -1.19 -7.58
C PHE A 28 -8.34 -2.69 -7.48
N VAL A 29 -7.11 -3.02 -7.08
CA VAL A 29 -6.66 -4.40 -6.92
C VAL A 29 -6.70 -4.82 -5.46
N SER A 30 -6.11 -4.00 -4.57
CA SER A 30 -6.00 -4.30 -3.15
C SER A 30 -5.62 -3.04 -2.38
N GLY A 31 -5.80 -3.05 -1.06
CA GLY A 31 -5.45 -1.94 -0.20
C GLY A 31 -5.35 -2.34 1.25
N THR A 32 -4.69 -1.49 2.02
CA THR A 32 -4.53 -1.66 3.47
C THR A 32 -4.39 -0.29 4.14
N ILE A 33 -4.42 -0.30 5.45
CA ILE A 33 -4.17 0.87 6.29
C ILE A 33 -2.80 0.70 6.96
N THR A 34 -2.03 1.77 7.06
CA THR A 34 -0.75 1.74 7.79
C THR A 34 -0.98 1.54 9.29
N ASP A 35 -0.14 0.69 9.90
CA ASP A 35 -0.19 0.39 11.33
C ASP A 35 0.34 1.54 12.20
N ASP A 36 0.47 1.28 13.51
CA ASP A 36 0.94 2.21 14.54
C ASP A 36 2.42 2.59 14.43
N VAL A 37 3.14 2.02 13.46
CA VAL A 37 4.51 2.38 13.10
C VAL A 37 4.65 2.76 11.62
N GLY A 38 3.54 3.05 10.93
CA GLY A 38 3.50 3.51 9.53
C GLY A 38 3.70 2.40 8.49
N LYS A 39 3.78 1.14 8.92
CA LYS A 39 4.05 0.02 8.02
C LYS A 39 2.76 -0.45 7.35
N PHE A 40 2.90 -0.88 6.11
CA PHE A 40 1.83 -1.53 5.37
C PHE A 40 2.28 -2.89 4.85
N ARG A 41 1.34 -3.83 4.78
CA ARG A 41 1.52 -5.15 4.17
C ARG A 41 0.30 -5.46 3.32
N ILE A 42 0.54 -5.80 2.06
CA ILE A 42 -0.47 -6.21 1.09
C ILE A 42 -0.10 -7.60 0.59
N GLU A 43 -0.94 -8.57 0.96
CA GLU A 43 -0.78 -9.97 0.58
C GLU A 43 -1.38 -10.25 -0.80
N ALA A 44 -0.99 -11.38 -1.38
CA ALA A 44 -1.67 -12.02 -2.51
C ALA A 44 -1.95 -11.12 -3.75
N LEU A 45 -1.06 -10.18 -4.09
CA LEU A 45 -1.09 -9.54 -5.41
C LEU A 45 -0.78 -10.61 -6.47
N LYS A 46 -1.78 -10.95 -7.30
CA LYS A 46 -1.56 -11.84 -8.44
C LYS A 46 -0.73 -11.08 -9.50
N PRO A 47 0.37 -11.65 -10.02
CA PRO A 47 1.18 -11.01 -11.06
C PRO A 47 0.42 -10.75 -12.36
N GLU A 48 -0.72 -11.42 -12.58
CA GLU A 48 -1.42 -11.49 -13.88
C GLU A 48 -2.55 -10.46 -14.07
N ASN A 49 -2.63 -9.39 -13.27
CA ASN A 49 -3.58 -8.31 -13.56
C ASN A 49 -3.05 -7.37 -14.68
N THR A 50 -2.69 -7.96 -15.82
CA THR A 50 -2.46 -7.27 -17.10
C THR A 50 -3.82 -7.19 -17.80
N TYR A 51 -4.53 -6.08 -17.63
CA TYR A 51 -5.70 -5.73 -18.44
C TYR A 51 -5.29 -4.90 -19.65
#